data_AF-A0A067Q9U7-F1
#
_entry.id   AF-A0A067Q9U7-F1
#
_cell.length_a   1.000
_cell.length_b   1.000
_cell.length_c   1.000
_cell.angle_alpha   90.00
_cell.angle_beta   90.00
_cell.angle_gamma   90.00
#
_symmetry.space_group_name_H-M   'P 1'
#
loop_
_entity.id
_entity.type
_entity.pdbx_description
1 polymer ?
#
loop_
_entity_poly.entity_id
_entity_poly.type
_entity_poly.pdbx_seq_one_letter_code
_entity_poly.pdbx_strand_id
1 'polypeptide(L)'
;DFEPDDQWKHSLRREIEANLGTMVADAKQELEDKLRAAPVDEDTRERLTRDHMQTMATIRRIAEEQFQAALERERQERLWASGQLAEGEWSEALKREQ
;
A
#
# COMPACT_ATOMS: atom_id res chain seq x y z
N ASP A 1 -3.80 -12.14 -21.29
CA ASP A 1 -3.62 -10.98 -20.43
C ASP A 1 -3.56 -11.49 -19.00
N PHE A 2 -2.47 -11.23 -18.29
CA PHE A 2 -2.27 -11.68 -16.90
C PHE A 2 -2.69 -10.62 -15.89
N GLU A 3 -3.26 -9.52 -16.39
CA GLU A 3 -3.78 -8.45 -15.57
C GLU A 3 -4.97 -8.93 -14.72
N PRO A 4 -4.99 -8.63 -13.42
CA PRO A 4 -6.16 -8.85 -12.58
C PRO A 4 -7.31 -7.96 -13.02
N ASP A 5 -8.53 -8.49 -12.91
CA ASP A 5 -9.74 -7.73 -13.22
C ASP A 5 -9.97 -6.57 -12.24
N ASP A 6 -10.88 -5.67 -12.61
CA ASP A 6 -11.19 -4.51 -11.80
C ASP A 6 -11.82 -4.88 -10.45
N GLN A 7 -12.55 -6.00 -10.37
CA GLN A 7 -13.14 -6.47 -9.12
C GLN A 7 -12.05 -6.87 -8.11
N TRP A 8 -11.02 -7.57 -8.56
CA TRP A 8 -9.85 -7.93 -7.77
C TRP A 8 -9.12 -6.67 -7.29
N LYS A 9 -8.86 -5.72 -8.19
CA LYS A 9 -8.20 -4.44 -7.84
C LYS A 9 -9.01 -3.63 -6.83
N HIS A 10 -10.33 -3.59 -6.98
CA HIS A 10 -11.21 -2.92 -6.02
C HIS A 10 -11.19 -3.60 -4.66
N SER A 11 -11.18 -4.93 -4.63
CA SER A 11 -11.11 -5.69 -3.37
C SER A 11 -9.79 -5.46 -2.65
N LEU A 12 -8.66 -5.51 -3.38
CA LEU A 12 -7.33 -5.21 -2.86
C LEU A 12 -7.24 -3.81 -2.28
N ARG A 13 -7.79 -2.79 -2.97
CA ARG A 13 -7.83 -1.42 -2.45
C ARG A 13 -8.57 -1.33 -1.12
N ARG A 14 -9.74 -1.98 -1.01
CA ARG A 14 -10.51 -1.98 0.25
C ARG A 14 -9.77 -2.68 1.39
N GLU A 15 -9.04 -3.74 1.10
CA GLU A 15 -8.21 -4.43 2.09
C GLU A 15 -7.07 -3.54 2.57
N ILE A 16 -6.34 -2.90 1.66
CA ILE A 16 -5.26 -1.96 1.99
C ILE A 16 -5.80 -0.77 2.80
N GLU A 17 -6.95 -0.21 2.41
CA GLU A 17 -7.61 0.87 3.15
C GLU A 17 -8.02 0.44 4.57
N ALA A 18 -8.54 -0.78 4.73
CA ALA A 18 -8.88 -1.32 6.04
C ALA A 18 -7.62 -1.51 6.91
N ASN A 19 -6.54 -2.03 6.34
CA ASN A 19 -5.27 -2.26 7.03
C ASN A 19 -4.60 -0.95 7.48
N LEU A 20 -4.72 0.11 6.68
CA LEU A 20 -4.18 1.44 7.00
C LEU A 20 -5.17 2.31 7.80
N GLY A 21 -6.39 1.83 8.04
CA GLY A 21 -7.43 2.57 8.74
C GLY A 21 -6.99 3.07 10.11
N THR A 22 -6.30 2.23 10.88
CA THR A 22 -5.74 2.61 12.20
C THR A 22 -4.70 3.73 12.07
N MET A 23 -3.79 3.67 11.10
CA MET A 23 -2.79 4.73 10.89
C MET A 23 -3.43 6.07 10.55
N VAL A 24 -4.50 6.06 9.75
CA VAL A 24 -5.27 7.27 9.43
C VAL A 24 -6.00 7.80 10.67
N ALA A 25 -6.58 6.91 11.48
CA ALA A 25 -7.25 7.28 12.72
C ALA A 25 -6.25 7.91 13.71
N ASP A 26 -5.09 7.28 13.90
CA ASP A 26 -4.04 7.76 14.79
C ASP A 26 -3.51 9.13 14.34
N ALA A 27 -3.26 9.33 13.04
CA ALA A 27 -2.80 10.61 12.51
C ALA A 27 -3.81 11.75 12.71
N LYS A 28 -5.12 11.44 12.68
CA LYS A 28 -6.18 12.40 12.99
C LYS A 28 -6.25 12.68 14.48
N GLN A 29 -6.19 11.63 15.31
CA GLN A 29 -6.22 11.76 16.76
C GLN A 29 -5.04 12.59 17.26
N GLU A 30 -3.85 12.38 16.72
CA GLU A 30 -2.65 13.14 17.05
C GLU A 30 -2.82 14.64 16.75
N LEU A 31 -3.40 14.99 15.59
CA LEU A 31 -3.68 16.38 15.25
C LEU A 31 -4.69 16.98 16.24
N GLU A 32 -5.79 16.27 16.52
CA GLU A 32 -6.83 16.72 17.44
C GLU A 32 -6.29 16.92 18.86
N ASP A 33 -5.47 16.00 19.35
CA ASP A 33 -4.88 16.08 20.69
C ASP A 33 -3.93 17.28 20.80
N LYS A 34 -3.11 17.54 19.77
CA LYS A 34 -2.24 18.72 19.73
C LYS A 34 -3.03 20.03 19.68
N LEU A 35 -4.18 20.06 18.97
CA LEU A 35 -5.06 21.22 18.91
C LEU A 35 -5.85 21.45 20.21
N ARG A 36 -6.15 20.38 20.97
CA ARG A 36 -6.86 20.46 22.25
C ARG A 36 -5.94 20.76 23.43
N ALA A 37 -4.67 20.39 23.36
CA ALA A 37 -3.73 20.49 24.48
C ALA A 37 -3.57 21.91 25.03
N ALA A 38 -3.61 22.92 24.15
CA ALA A 38 -3.55 24.33 24.55
C ALA A 38 -4.16 25.22 23.44
N PRO A 39 -4.55 26.46 23.77
CA PRO A 39 -4.83 27.46 22.75
C PRO A 39 -3.59 27.65 21.86
N VAL A 40 -3.67 27.17 20.62
CA VAL A 40 -2.64 27.35 19.61
C VAL A 40 -2.89 28.65 18.84
N ASP A 41 -1.82 29.38 18.56
CA ASP A 41 -1.85 30.49 17.62
C ASP A 41 -2.00 29.99 16.17
N GLU A 42 -2.22 30.91 15.25
CA GLU A 42 -2.46 30.59 13.84
C GLU A 42 -1.25 29.92 13.19
N ASP A 43 -0.02 30.39 13.46
CA ASP A 43 1.21 29.78 12.94
C ASP A 43 1.38 28.33 13.40
N THR A 44 1.15 28.06 14.70
CA THR A 44 1.21 26.70 15.23
C THR A 44 0.12 25.82 14.62
N ARG A 45 -1.10 26.34 14.44
CA ARG A 45 -2.19 25.59 13.78
C ARG A 45 -1.83 25.24 12.33
N GLU A 46 -1.24 26.17 11.58
CA GLU A 46 -0.79 25.93 10.22
C GLU A 46 0.31 24.86 10.15
N ARG A 47 1.29 24.95 11.06
CA ARG A 47 2.37 23.94 11.16
C ARG A 47 1.80 22.55 11.47
N LEU A 48 0.93 22.44 12.47
CA LEU A 48 0.28 21.18 12.84
C LEU A 48 -0.54 20.59 11.68
N THR A 49 -1.24 21.44 10.93
CA THR A 49 -2.00 21.02 9.74
C THR A 49 -1.06 20.51 8.65
N ARG A 50 0.06 21.19 8.40
CA ARG A 50 1.07 20.77 7.43
C ARG A 50 1.69 19.43 7.80
N ASP A 51 2.03 19.24 9.07
CA ASP A 51 2.57 17.98 9.59
C ASP A 51 1.56 16.84 9.39
N HIS A 52 0.29 17.07 9.73
CA HIS A 52 -0.77 16.10 9.49
C HIS A 52 -0.91 15.75 7.99
N MET A 53 -0.87 16.75 7.10
CA MET A 53 -0.91 16.52 5.66
C MET A 53 0.29 15.69 5.16
N GLN A 54 1.48 15.90 5.71
CA GLN A 54 2.67 15.12 5.38
C GLN A 54 2.54 13.65 5.86
N THR A 55 2.00 13.44 7.06
CA THR A 55 1.69 12.09 7.56
C THR A 55 0.67 11.40 6.67
N MET A 56 -0.42 12.09 6.29
CA MET A 56 -1.42 11.55 5.37
C MET A 56 -0.85 11.22 3.99
N ALA A 57 0.06 12.05 3.46
CA ALA A 57 0.77 11.76 2.21
C ALA A 57 1.64 10.51 2.32
N THR A 58 2.27 10.31 3.47
CA THR A 58 3.09 9.12 3.75
C THR A 58 2.23 7.86 3.79
N ILE A 59 1.08 7.90 4.46
CA ILE A 59 0.12 6.79 4.50
C ILE A 59 -0.37 6.45 3.08
N ARG A 60 -0.68 7.46 2.25
CA ARG A 60 -1.05 7.23 0.84
C ARG A 60 0.06 6.55 0.04
N ARG A 61 1.31 6.94 0.24
CA ARG A 61 2.44 6.29 -0.43
C ARG A 61 2.57 4.82 -0.02
N ILE A 62 2.38 4.51 1.26
CA ILE A 62 2.39 3.12 1.75
C ILE A 62 1.26 2.31 1.09
N ALA A 63 0.06 2.88 0.97
CA ALA A 63 -1.06 2.25 0.26
C ALA A 63 -0.70 1.93 -1.20
N GLU A 64 -0.12 2.89 -1.92
CA GLU A 64 0.29 2.70 -3.31
C GLU A 64 1.36 1.61 -3.44
N GLU A 65 2.38 1.61 -2.57
CA GLU A 65 3.42 0.59 -2.55
C GLU A 65 2.86 -0.81 -2.29
N GLN A 66 1.94 -0.95 -1.33
CA GLN A 66 1.26 -2.22 -1.07
C GLN A 66 0.43 -2.68 -2.28
N PHE A 67 -0.28 -1.75 -2.93
CA PHE A 67 -1.10 -2.06 -4.09
C PHE A 67 -0.24 -2.55 -5.27
N GLN A 68 0.85 -1.84 -5.58
CA GLN A 68 1.75 -2.23 -6.68
C GLN A 68 2.43 -3.57 -6.40
N ALA A 69 2.89 -3.80 -5.17
CA ALA A 69 3.52 -5.06 -4.79
C ALA A 69 2.56 -6.25 -4.91
N ALA A 70 1.31 -6.10 -4.45
CA ALA A 70 0.30 -7.13 -4.57
C ALA A 70 -0.13 -7.37 -6.03
N LEU A 71 -0.26 -6.30 -6.82
CA LEU A 71 -0.58 -6.37 -8.25
C LEU A 71 0.49 -7.15 -9.02
N GLU A 72 1.76 -6.84 -8.79
CA GLU A 72 2.87 -7.54 -9.43
C GLU A 72 2.89 -9.02 -9.03
N ARG A 73 2.69 -9.32 -7.75
CA ARG A 73 2.60 -10.69 -7.26
C ARG A 73 1.50 -11.49 -7.96
N GLU A 74 0.29 -10.94 -8.06
CA GLU A 74 -0.84 -11.60 -8.73
C GLU A 74 -0.56 -11.83 -10.23
N ARG A 75 0.09 -10.88 -10.91
CA ARG A 75 0.52 -11.07 -12.30
C ARG A 75 1.49 -12.24 -12.44
N GLN A 76 2.48 -12.32 -11.55
CA GLN A 76 3.46 -13.42 -11.56
C GLN A 76 2.78 -14.76 -11.26
N GLU A 77 1.87 -14.82 -10.29
CA GLU A 77 1.13 -16.04 -9.96
C GLU A 77 0.25 -16.51 -11.13
N ARG A 78 -0.44 -15.59 -11.84
CA ARG A 78 -1.21 -15.91 -13.05
C ARG A 78 -0.33 -16.35 -14.21
N LEU A 79 0.83 -15.72 -14.38
CA LEU A 79 1.80 -16.10 -15.39
C LEU A 79 2.34 -17.51 -15.13
N TRP A 80 2.66 -17.86 -13.88
CA TRP A 80 3.04 -19.22 -13.48
C TRP A 80 1.92 -20.23 -13.72
N ALA A 81 0.69 -19.90 -13.31
CA ALA A 81 -0.48 -20.77 -13.49
C ALA A 81 -0.80 -21.03 -14.97
N SER A 82 -0.43 -20.10 -15.86
CA SER A 82 -0.61 -20.26 -17.31
C SER A 82 0.40 -21.17 -17.99
N GLY A 83 1.44 -21.62 -17.26
CA GLY A 83 2.48 -22.50 -17.79
C GLY A 83 3.50 -21.83 -18.72
N GLN A 84 3.36 -20.52 -19.02
CA GLN A 84 4.26 -19.82 -19.94
C GLN A 84 5.69 -19.61 -19.40
N LEU A 85 5.90 -19.70 -18.09
CA LEU A 85 7.23 -19.58 -17.46
C LEU A 85 7.94 -20.92 -17.20
N ALA A 86 7.28 -22.06 -17.46
CA ALA A 86 7.85 -23.37 -17.14
C ALA A 86 8.97 -23.84 -18.08
N GLU A 87 9.11 -23.25 -19.28
CA GLU A 87 10.08 -23.74 -20.28
C GLU A 87 11.47 -23.09 -20.22
N GLY A 88 11.62 -21.88 -19.67
CA GLY A 88 12.86 -21.10 -19.79
C GLY A 88 13.82 -21.21 -18.59
N GLU A 89 13.41 -20.71 -17.43
CA GLU A 89 14.34 -20.47 -16.31
C GLU A 89 14.29 -21.52 -15.20
N TRP A 90 13.13 -22.16 -14.99
CA TRP A 90 12.99 -23.25 -14.01
C TRP A 90 13.72 -24.52 -14.45
N SER A 91 13.86 -24.76 -15.76
CA SER A 91 14.51 -25.98 -16.26
C SER A 91 16.03 -25.99 -16.04
N GLU A 92 16.69 -24.83 -16.03
CA GLU A 92 18.14 -24.71 -15.81
C GLU A 92 18.50 -24.81 -14.31
N ALA A 93 17.66 -24.28 -13.42
CA ALA A 93 17.86 -24.40 -11.98
C ALA A 93 17.64 -25.84 -11.48
N LEU A 94 16.67 -26.57 -12.05
CA LEU A 94 16.37 -27.97 -11.69
C LEU A 94 17.29 -29.00 -12.36
N LYS A 95 17.90 -28.70 -13.52
CA LYS A 95 18.84 -29.62 -14.20
C LYS A 95 20.23 -29.68 -13.58
N ARG A 96 20.62 -28.72 -12.73
CA ARG A 96 21.95 -28.72 -12.09
C ARG A 96 22.05 -29.60 -10.83
N GLU A 97 20.97 -30.26 -10.42
CA GLU A 97 20.93 -31.09 -9.20
C GLU A 97 20.68 -32.58 -9.43
N GLN A 98 20.89 -33.12 -10.65
CA GLN A 98 20.83 -34.57 -10.90
C GLN A 98 22.17 -35.16 -11.34
#